data_AF-A0A7V6ZND9-F1
#
_entry.id   AF-A0A7V6ZND9-F1
#
_cell.length_a   1.000
_cell.length_b   1.000
_cell.length_c   1.000
_cell.angle_alpha   90.00
_cell.angle_beta   90.00
_cell.angle_gamma   90.00
#
_symmetry.space_group_name_H-M   'P 1'
#
loop_
_entity.id
_entity.type
_entity.pdbx_description
1 polymer ?
#
loop_
_entity_poly.entity_id
_entity_poly.type
_entity_poly.pdbx_seq_one_letter_code
_entity_poly.pdbx_strand_id
1 'polypeptide(L)'
;AQYTFNKNRVQINTSTKYAPHIEAGAFLVLSTKVGNKEAWIEFDWVSLNLTKITIDLSVWNNDKYFETIVNSQGARISLEKYVDGQWVAVKNTDNLENVLSKLVKGQYTTVSFENLTAGKYRLYYTDPQTTASGNTTTAITADNIKVYGYKNK
;
A
#
# COMPACT_ATOMS: atom_id res chain seq x y z
N ALA A 1 -19.63 -6.81 13.81
CA ALA A 1 -19.63 -6.22 12.46
C ALA A 1 -18.70 -7.05 11.60
N GLN A 2 -19.17 -7.51 10.44
CA GLN A 2 -18.34 -8.20 9.45
C GLN A 2 -17.75 -7.13 8.51
N TYR A 3 -16.46 -7.24 8.23
CA TYR A 3 -15.78 -6.39 7.26
C TYR A 3 -15.17 -7.31 6.19
N THR A 4 -15.35 -6.94 4.93
CA THR A 4 -14.81 -7.68 3.78
C THR A 4 -13.78 -6.78 3.09
N PHE A 5 -12.63 -7.35 2.76
CA PHE A 5 -11.61 -6.68 1.97
C PHE A 5 -11.68 -7.20 0.54
N ASN A 6 -11.96 -6.31 -0.41
CA ASN A 6 -11.76 -6.63 -1.82
C ASN A 6 -10.29 -6.42 -2.16
N LYS A 7 -9.77 -7.21 -3.09
CA LYS A 7 -8.37 -7.08 -3.51
C LYS A 7 -8.17 -7.46 -4.95
N ASN A 8 -7.22 -6.80 -5.59
CA ASN A 8 -6.68 -7.18 -6.89
C ASN A 8 -5.17 -7.39 -6.78
N ARG A 9 -4.70 -8.58 -7.15
CA ARG A 9 -3.27 -8.95 -7.15
C ARG A 9 -2.53 -8.71 -5.81
N VAL A 10 -3.26 -8.89 -4.71
CA VAL A 10 -2.71 -8.86 -3.35
C VAL A 10 -2.69 -10.26 -2.75
N GLN A 11 -1.58 -10.60 -2.11
CA GLN A 11 -1.37 -11.86 -1.41
C GLN A 11 -0.93 -11.60 0.02
N ILE A 12 -1.30 -12.49 0.95
CA ILE A 12 -0.65 -12.57 2.26
C ILE A 12 0.56 -13.48 2.06
N ASN A 13 1.73 -13.04 2.51
CA ASN A 13 2.97 -13.79 2.39
C ASN A 13 3.81 -13.68 3.66
N THR A 14 4.82 -14.54 3.76
CA THR A 14 5.88 -14.45 4.75
C THR A 14 7.22 -14.40 4.03
N SER A 15 8.28 -14.00 4.73
CA SER A 15 9.64 -14.04 4.20
C SER A 15 10.54 -14.70 5.22
N THR A 16 11.40 -15.62 4.76
CA THR A 16 12.50 -16.16 5.56
C THR A 16 13.86 -15.77 4.99
N LYS A 17 13.88 -14.96 3.91
CA LYS A 17 15.08 -14.71 3.10
C LYS A 17 15.39 -13.24 2.85
N TYR A 18 14.38 -12.38 2.86
CA TYR A 18 14.53 -10.97 2.49
C TYR A 18 14.24 -10.09 3.70
N ALA A 19 15.27 -9.42 4.21
CA ALA A 19 15.11 -8.35 5.20
C ALA A 19 14.40 -7.14 4.54
N PRO A 20 13.61 -6.35 5.28
CA PRO A 20 13.36 -6.42 6.73
C PRO A 20 12.27 -7.42 7.16
N HIS A 21 11.82 -8.29 6.26
CA HIS A 21 10.62 -9.11 6.45
C HIS A 21 10.82 -10.44 7.19
N ILE A 22 12.07 -10.83 7.46
CA ILE A 22 12.42 -12.16 8.00
C ILE A 22 11.72 -12.42 9.34
N GLU A 23 11.59 -11.39 10.17
CA GLU A 23 11.03 -11.46 11.52
C GLU A 23 9.65 -10.79 11.62
N ALA A 24 9.15 -10.22 10.52
CA ALA A 24 7.91 -9.44 10.50
C ALA A 24 6.63 -10.31 10.50
N GLY A 25 6.76 -11.62 10.34
CA GLY A 25 5.62 -12.53 10.22
C GLY A 25 4.93 -12.41 8.86
N ALA A 26 3.60 -12.45 8.86
CA ALA A 26 2.81 -12.41 7.63
C ALA A 26 2.41 -10.97 7.27
N PHE A 27 2.62 -10.57 6.02
CA PHE A 27 2.35 -9.24 5.50
C PHE A 27 1.61 -9.30 4.16
N LEU A 28 1.00 -8.18 3.76
CA LEU A 28 0.40 -8.06 2.44
C LEU A 28 1.47 -7.73 1.41
N VAL A 29 1.33 -8.30 0.21
CA VAL A 29 2.20 -8.03 -0.93
C VAL A 29 1.34 -7.56 -2.09
N LEU A 30 1.65 -6.38 -2.63
CA LEU A 30 1.09 -5.81 -3.83
C LEU A 30 2.13 -5.89 -4.94
N SER A 31 1.76 -6.35 -6.14
CA SER A 31 2.69 -6.45 -7.27
C SER A 31 2.05 -6.20 -8.62
N THR A 32 2.78 -5.46 -9.45
CA THR A 32 2.46 -5.21 -10.85
C THR A 32 3.31 -6.10 -11.76
N LYS A 33 2.91 -6.30 -13.01
CA LYS A 33 3.74 -6.99 -14.01
C LYS A 33 3.30 -6.59 -15.40
N VAL A 34 4.02 -7.07 -16.41
CA VAL A 34 3.56 -7.00 -17.80
C VAL A 34 2.13 -7.56 -17.93
N GLY A 35 1.26 -6.79 -18.60
CA GLY A 35 -0.17 -7.08 -18.75
C GLY A 35 -1.04 -6.84 -17.51
N ASN A 36 -0.47 -6.50 -16.35
CA ASN A 36 -1.22 -6.20 -15.12
C ASN A 36 -0.53 -5.07 -14.35
N LYS A 37 -0.84 -3.82 -14.71
CA LYS A 37 -0.11 -2.62 -14.27
C LYS A 37 -0.56 -2.06 -12.93
N GLU A 38 -1.50 -2.72 -12.26
CA GLU A 38 -2.08 -2.26 -11.01
C GLU A 38 -2.34 -3.40 -10.02
N ALA A 39 -2.29 -3.08 -8.73
CA ALA A 39 -2.66 -3.93 -7.61
C ALA A 39 -3.26 -3.06 -6.51
N TRP A 40 -4.25 -3.58 -5.79
CA TRP A 40 -4.90 -2.81 -4.72
C TRP A 40 -5.58 -3.68 -3.68
N ILE A 41 -5.75 -3.12 -2.49
CA ILE A 41 -6.62 -3.66 -1.44
C ILE A 41 -7.58 -2.56 -0.99
N GLU A 42 -8.87 -2.88 -0.97
CA GLU A 42 -9.95 -1.98 -0.54
C GLU A 42 -10.33 -2.24 0.91
N PHE A 43 -10.66 -1.16 1.60
CA PHE A 43 -11.09 -1.12 2.98
C PHE A 43 -12.40 -0.33 3.07
N ASP A 44 -13.40 -0.91 3.74
CA ASP A 44 -14.68 -0.24 3.95
C ASP A 44 -14.80 0.28 5.39
N TRP A 45 -14.63 1.59 5.53
CA TRP A 45 -14.71 2.31 6.81
C TRP A 45 -15.91 3.26 6.87
N VAL A 46 -16.97 3.01 6.08
CA VAL A 46 -18.16 3.89 6.06
C VAL A 46 -18.85 4.01 7.42
N SER A 47 -18.69 3.02 8.30
CA SER A 47 -19.31 2.96 9.63
C SER A 47 -18.42 3.52 10.76
N LEU A 48 -17.22 4.00 10.43
CA LEU A 48 -16.26 4.53 11.41
C LEU A 48 -16.05 6.02 11.17
N ASN A 49 -16.05 6.82 12.22
CA ASN A 49 -15.45 8.16 12.17
C ASN A 49 -13.93 8.00 12.14
N LEU A 50 -13.45 7.67 10.94
CA LEU A 50 -12.04 7.47 10.65
C LEU A 50 -11.30 8.79 10.81
N THR A 51 -10.14 8.78 11.46
CA THR A 51 -9.30 9.97 11.65
C THR A 51 -7.92 9.81 11.06
N LYS A 52 -7.34 8.60 11.14
CA LYS A 52 -5.99 8.32 10.70
C LYS A 52 -5.83 6.88 10.21
N ILE A 53 -4.95 6.69 9.23
CA ILE A 53 -4.43 5.39 8.81
C ILE A 53 -2.91 5.48 8.79
N THR A 54 -2.23 4.48 9.34
CA THR A 54 -0.79 4.30 9.16
C THR A 54 -0.49 2.94 8.55
N ILE A 55 0.52 2.88 7.69
CA ILE A 55 0.92 1.66 6.99
C ILE A 55 2.44 1.58 6.99
N ASP A 56 3.00 0.43 7.35
CA ASP A 56 4.42 0.17 7.20
C ASP A 56 4.65 -0.41 5.81
N LEU A 57 5.42 0.30 4.99
CA LEU A 57 5.70 -0.08 3.60
C LEU A 57 7.19 -0.41 3.43
N SER A 58 7.48 -1.41 2.58
CA SER A 58 8.83 -1.66 2.09
C SER A 58 8.79 -2.38 0.75
N VAL A 59 9.94 -2.56 0.10
CA VAL A 59 10.07 -3.42 -1.08
C VAL A 59 10.35 -4.85 -0.62
N TRP A 60 9.63 -5.84 -1.17
CA TRP A 60 9.71 -7.22 -0.67
C TRP A 60 11.11 -7.84 -0.79
N ASN A 61 11.71 -7.79 -1.98
CA ASN A 61 13.13 -8.13 -2.15
C ASN A 61 13.94 -6.84 -2.18
N ASN A 62 14.06 -6.25 -1.00
CA ASN A 62 14.57 -4.90 -0.80
C ASN A 62 15.99 -4.73 -1.36
N ASP A 63 16.88 -5.69 -1.08
CA ASP A 63 18.27 -5.62 -1.52
C ASP A 63 18.41 -5.53 -3.05
N LYS A 64 17.57 -6.30 -3.76
CA LYS A 64 17.68 -6.47 -5.21
C LYS A 64 16.87 -5.45 -6.02
N TYR A 65 15.63 -5.13 -5.59
CA TYR A 65 14.68 -4.40 -6.43
C TYR A 65 14.27 -3.03 -5.90
N PHE A 66 14.84 -2.57 -4.78
CA PHE A 66 14.49 -1.28 -4.21
C PHE A 66 14.62 -0.14 -5.23
N GLU A 67 15.81 0.05 -5.81
CA GLU A 67 16.06 1.12 -6.79
C GLU A 67 15.22 0.97 -8.05
N THR A 68 14.96 -0.26 -8.48
CA THR A 68 14.10 -0.52 -9.65
C THR A 68 12.67 -0.04 -9.42
N ILE A 69 12.15 -0.26 -8.21
CA ILE A 69 10.77 0.10 -7.87
C ILE A 69 10.64 1.59 -7.60
N VAL A 70 11.49 2.16 -6.74
CA VAL A 70 11.33 3.57 -6.31
C VAL A 70 11.64 4.57 -7.42
N ASN A 71 12.48 4.20 -8.39
CA ASN A 71 12.83 5.03 -9.53
C ASN A 71 12.01 4.71 -10.79
N SER A 72 11.04 3.79 -10.73
CA SER A 72 10.22 3.44 -11.89
C SER A 72 9.36 4.63 -12.31
N GLN A 73 9.46 5.01 -13.59
CA GLN A 73 8.79 6.20 -14.10
C GLN A 73 7.27 6.04 -14.09
N GLY A 74 6.60 6.95 -13.36
CA GLY A 74 5.14 6.95 -13.24
C GLY A 74 4.59 5.90 -12.26
N ALA A 75 5.46 5.13 -11.60
CA ALA A 75 5.02 4.23 -10.54
C ALA A 75 4.53 5.03 -9.33
N ARG A 76 3.45 4.55 -8.70
CA ARG A 76 2.91 5.16 -7.49
C ARG A 76 2.35 4.13 -6.53
N ILE A 77 2.57 4.39 -5.24
CA ILE A 77 1.82 3.78 -4.15
C ILE A 77 1.07 4.91 -3.43
N SER A 78 -0.24 4.77 -3.29
CA SER A 78 -1.10 5.83 -2.75
C SER A 78 -2.25 5.25 -1.95
N LEU A 79 -2.67 5.97 -0.91
CA LEU A 79 -4.00 5.77 -0.33
C LEU A 79 -5.00 6.56 -1.18
N GLU A 80 -6.08 5.93 -1.63
CA GLU A 80 -7.14 6.59 -2.38
C GLU A 80 -8.47 6.44 -1.64
N LYS A 81 -9.34 7.46 -1.71
CA LYS A 81 -10.70 7.45 -1.17
C LYS A 81 -11.71 7.40 -2.31
N TYR A 82 -12.77 6.62 -2.15
CA TYR A 82 -13.89 6.63 -3.09
C TYR A 82 -14.80 7.83 -2.84
N VAL A 83 -14.91 8.70 -3.84
CA VAL A 83 -15.70 9.95 -3.81
C VAL A 83 -16.43 10.07 -5.15
N ASP A 84 -17.76 10.20 -5.11
CA ASP A 84 -18.61 10.45 -6.29
C ASP A 84 -18.34 9.55 -7.50
N GLY A 85 -18.16 8.26 -7.25
CA GLY A 85 -17.93 7.27 -8.31
C GLY A 85 -16.46 7.06 -8.68
N GLN A 86 -15.54 7.87 -8.14
CA GLN A 86 -14.13 7.91 -8.51
C GLN A 86 -13.21 7.62 -7.32
N TRP A 87 -12.01 7.09 -7.60
CA TRP A 87 -10.96 6.94 -6.61
C TRP A 87 -10.02 8.14 -6.67
N VAL A 88 -9.92 8.88 -5.57
CA VAL A 88 -9.13 10.12 -5.46
C VAL A 88 -7.99 9.92 -4.49
N ALA A 89 -6.77 10.32 -4.86
CA ALA A 89 -5.61 10.20 -4.00
C ALA A 89 -5.73 11.07 -2.74
N VAL A 90 -5.35 10.49 -1.61
CA VAL A 90 -5.28 11.15 -0.31
C VAL A 90 -3.84 11.54 -0.06
N LYS A 91 -3.62 12.78 0.36
CA LYS A 91 -2.29 13.25 0.74
C LYS A 91 -1.90 12.72 2.11
N ASN A 92 -0.66 12.27 2.24
CA ASN A 92 -0.09 11.90 3.52
C ASN A 92 0.24 13.15 4.37
N THR A 93 0.74 12.97 5.59
CA THR A 93 1.16 14.06 6.48
C THR A 93 2.28 14.95 5.92
N ASP A 94 2.99 14.49 4.89
CA ASP A 94 4.01 15.27 4.16
C ASP A 94 3.47 15.91 2.87
N ASN A 95 2.14 15.95 2.70
CA ASN A 95 1.45 16.51 1.53
C ASN A 95 1.75 15.76 0.20
N LEU A 96 2.08 14.47 0.27
CA LEU A 96 2.35 13.60 -0.88
C LEU A 96 1.16 12.67 -1.19
N GLU A 97 0.75 12.62 -2.45
CA GLU A 97 -0.23 11.64 -2.95
C GLU A 97 0.43 10.30 -3.26
N ASN A 98 1.64 10.34 -3.82
CA ASN A 98 2.48 9.17 -4.05
C ASN A 98 3.53 9.05 -2.94
N VAL A 99 3.44 8.00 -2.12
CA VAL A 99 4.37 7.77 -1.01
C VAL A 99 5.55 6.87 -1.39
N LEU A 100 5.71 6.53 -2.68
CA LEU A 100 6.81 5.66 -3.14
C LEU A 100 8.19 6.25 -2.83
N SER A 101 8.32 7.57 -2.98
CA SER A 101 9.56 8.31 -2.71
C SER A 101 9.91 8.40 -1.22
N LYS A 102 9.02 7.97 -0.31
CA LYS A 102 9.29 7.93 1.13
C LYS A 102 9.98 6.65 1.54
N LEU A 103 9.89 5.59 0.74
CA LEU A 103 10.48 4.30 1.09
C LEU A 103 12.00 4.44 1.24
N VAL A 104 12.56 3.72 2.21
CA VAL A 104 14.00 3.67 2.47
C VAL A 104 14.50 2.24 2.35
N LYS A 105 15.66 2.09 1.70
CA LYS A 105 16.28 0.78 1.52
C LYS A 105 16.62 0.15 2.87
N GLY A 106 16.42 -1.16 2.97
CA GLY A 106 16.77 -1.98 4.14
C GLY A 106 15.82 -1.88 5.33
N GLN A 107 14.74 -1.09 5.25
CA GLN A 107 13.82 -0.91 6.38
C GLN A 107 12.36 -0.74 5.97
N TYR A 108 11.46 -0.89 6.94
CA TYR A 108 10.08 -0.44 6.79
C TYR A 108 10.00 1.08 6.95
N THR A 109 9.14 1.70 6.16
CA THR A 109 8.80 3.12 6.25
C THR A 109 7.33 3.24 6.64
N THR A 110 7.05 3.79 7.81
CA THR A 110 5.68 4.10 8.23
C THR A 110 5.19 5.35 7.51
N VAL A 111 4.14 5.21 6.69
CA VAL A 111 3.43 6.34 6.08
C VAL A 111 2.16 6.63 6.88
N SER A 112 1.85 7.92 7.07
CA SER A 112 0.68 8.37 7.86
C SER A 112 -0.24 9.24 7.02
N PHE A 113 -1.55 8.98 7.12
CA PHE A 113 -2.62 9.79 6.53
C PHE A 113 -3.55 10.23 7.66
N GLU A 114 -3.81 11.53 7.77
CA GLU A 114 -4.57 12.14 8.87
C GLU A 114 -5.73 12.99 8.33
N ASN A 115 -6.58 13.49 9.23
CA ASN A 115 -7.79 14.24 8.89
C ASN A 115 -8.70 13.48 7.92
N LEU A 116 -8.71 12.16 8.05
CA LEU A 116 -9.57 11.29 7.26
C LEU A 116 -11.01 11.45 7.72
N THR A 117 -11.93 10.93 6.90
CA THR A 117 -13.35 10.81 7.26
C THR A 117 -13.84 9.41 6.97
N ALA A 118 -15.05 9.08 7.43
CA ALA A 118 -15.73 7.85 7.01
C ALA A 118 -15.75 7.71 5.47
N GLY A 119 -15.67 6.47 4.99
CA GLY A 119 -15.70 6.16 3.56
C GLY A 119 -15.01 4.85 3.19
N LYS A 120 -15.00 4.55 1.90
CA LYS A 120 -14.21 3.46 1.31
C LYS A 120 -12.84 3.98 0.90
N TYR A 121 -11.81 3.23 1.23
CA TYR A 121 -10.42 3.55 0.91
C TYR A 121 -9.77 2.37 0.20
N ARG A 122 -8.70 2.62 -0.55
CA ARG A 122 -7.83 1.56 -1.05
C ARG A 122 -6.37 1.96 -0.96
N LEU A 123 -5.51 1.00 -0.62
CA LEU A 123 -4.08 1.13 -0.90
C LEU A 123 -3.88 0.66 -2.34
N TYR A 124 -3.48 1.59 -3.21
CA TYR A 124 -3.34 1.36 -4.64
C TYR A 124 -1.87 1.45 -5.04
N TYR A 125 -1.40 0.43 -5.75
CA TYR A 125 -0.07 0.37 -6.35
C TYR A 125 -0.22 0.25 -7.86
N THR A 126 0.44 1.12 -8.61
CA THR A 126 0.56 0.98 -10.06
C THR A 126 1.97 1.28 -10.52
N ASP A 127 2.35 0.62 -11.61
CA ASP A 127 3.51 0.95 -12.40
C ASP A 127 3.10 0.79 -13.87
N PRO A 128 2.76 1.88 -14.58
CA PRO A 128 2.32 1.80 -15.97
C PRO A 128 3.44 1.34 -16.91
N GLN A 129 4.70 1.64 -16.58
CA GLN A 129 5.86 1.36 -17.43
C GLN A 129 6.54 0.02 -17.12
N THR A 130 6.09 -0.71 -16.10
CA THR A 130 6.75 -1.97 -15.72
C THR A 130 6.89 -2.97 -16.87
N THR A 131 8.11 -3.44 -17.10
CA THR A 131 8.40 -4.53 -18.05
C THR A 131 8.62 -5.87 -17.33
N ALA A 132 8.48 -5.88 -16.00
CA ALA A 132 8.73 -7.07 -15.19
C ALA A 132 7.76 -8.20 -15.53
N SER A 133 8.30 -9.41 -15.75
CA SER A 133 7.50 -10.62 -15.95
C SER A 133 7.12 -11.30 -14.62
N GLY A 134 7.95 -11.12 -13.58
CA GLY A 134 7.77 -11.72 -12.26
C GLY A 134 7.18 -10.76 -11.23
N ASN A 135 6.26 -11.25 -10.39
CA ASN A 135 5.60 -10.47 -9.34
C ASN A 135 6.59 -9.91 -8.30
N THR A 136 7.65 -10.66 -7.93
CA THR A 136 8.62 -10.23 -6.92
C THR A 136 9.45 -9.03 -7.34
N THR A 137 9.63 -8.80 -8.66
CA THR A 137 10.46 -7.70 -9.19
C THR A 137 9.87 -6.31 -8.92
N THR A 138 8.56 -6.23 -8.73
CA THR A 138 7.82 -4.99 -8.49
C THR A 138 7.13 -4.98 -7.14
N ALA A 139 7.37 -6.01 -6.31
CA ALA A 139 6.57 -6.25 -5.12
C ALA A 139 6.85 -5.23 -4.00
N ILE A 140 5.79 -4.56 -3.56
CA ILE A 140 5.77 -3.71 -2.36
C ILE A 140 4.99 -4.45 -1.28
N THR A 141 5.51 -4.43 -0.07
CA THR A 141 4.82 -4.96 1.11
C THR A 141 4.02 -3.85 1.79
N ALA A 142 2.88 -4.22 2.34
CA ALA A 142 2.11 -3.41 3.26
C ALA A 142 1.88 -4.22 4.54
N ASP A 143 2.38 -3.67 5.64
CA ASP A 143 2.43 -4.34 6.93
C ASP A 143 1.94 -3.39 8.03
N ASN A 144 1.64 -3.93 9.21
CA ASN A 144 1.21 -3.19 10.39
C ASN A 144 0.19 -2.08 10.11
N ILE A 145 -0.80 -2.36 9.26
CA ILE A 145 -1.86 -1.40 8.91
C ILE A 145 -2.65 -1.08 10.18
N LYS A 146 -2.56 0.16 10.65
CA LYS A 146 -3.31 0.64 11.82
C LYS A 146 -4.33 1.66 11.39
N VAL A 147 -5.56 1.46 11.86
CA VAL A 147 -6.72 2.28 11.52
C VAL A 147 -7.25 2.90 12.80
N TYR A 148 -7.35 4.22 12.82
CA TYR A 148 -7.75 4.98 13.99
C TYR A 148 -9.09 5.66 13.69
N GLY A 149 -10.04 5.46 14.59
CA GLY A 149 -11.35 6.08 14.51
C GLY A 149 -12.24 5.58 15.64
N TYR A 150 -13.45 6.11 15.69
CA TYR A 150 -14.44 5.76 16.71
C TYR A 150 -15.81 5.55 16.07
N LYS A 151 -16.65 4.75 16.74
CA LYS A 151 -18.06 4.63 16.38
C LYS A 151 -18.83 5.66 17.20
N ASN A 152 -19.81 6.33 16.57
CA ASN A 152 -20.80 7.08 17.35
C ASN A 152 -21.54 6.07 18.24
N LYS A 153 -21.69 6.42 19.52
CA LYS A 153 -22.47 5.64 20.48
C LYS A 153 -23.95 5.70 20.13
#